data_AF-A0A7Y6UVR2-F1
#
_entry.id   AF-A0A7Y6UVR2-F1
#
_cell.length_a   1.000
_cell.length_b   1.000
_cell.length_c   1.000
_cell.angle_alpha   90.00
_cell.angle_beta   90.00
_cell.angle_gamma   90.00
#
_symmetry.space_group_name_H-M   'P 1'
#
loop_
_entity.id
_entity.type
_entity.pdbx_description
1 polymer ?
#
loop_
_entity_poly.entity_id
_entity_poly.type
_entity_poly.pdbx_seq_one_letter_code
_entity_poly.pdbx_strand_id
1 'polypeptide(L)'
;MHKHLSLRPLCALLLASASLLPAHAASKLNPPGTTEPAPLDISCLNPAPMQKPQNGELRLAVQISADGLLLETVFLAPGNNEEQRQLALASARNCRYRPGSSPAGRPTDAWTELSFRWDIGPASENPVLIQQLATQRAAAEQGQAAAQYELARMLEYGRGTPADPAQALRWYRAAAEQGFPAAQFWLGKAYAKGYASLARDSADAQHWLRTAAANGSAEAQNYLGAMYQHGDGVPRDSGVAVGWYTKAAHLGLAVAQNNLGVMYWRGEGVEKEPAMAFAWYLKAAAQGEAWSMYNLSYAYTHGVGIGRNEAEGRKWLERAAERGNSRAQVQLGYALMQAARNDAEEAVAAAWYRKAAEQGNASGQNNIGYAYEIGRGVPRDYAQALAWYRKAIAQNNSAAQSALGGMYEEGRGMPKNLYEAVRWYSIASAQNNPEAMRKLGMLYEAGRGLEKDPTQAFQHFTVAAERGDAIAVQRLIRVYENGELGQAASKELAEKWRGKGLACPAPASNGGAQ
;
A
#
# COMPACT_ATOMS: atom_id res chain seq x y z
N MET A 1 -35.97 -0.50 -4.40
CA MET A 1 -36.55 0.50 -3.48
C MET A 1 -35.43 1.13 -2.66
N HIS A 2 -34.93 2.27 -3.13
CA HIS A 2 -33.99 3.09 -2.36
C HIS A 2 -34.75 3.79 -1.24
N LYS A 3 -34.42 3.46 0.01
CA LYS A 3 -34.71 4.33 1.16
C LYS A 3 -33.41 4.63 1.88
N HIS A 4 -33.09 5.91 1.89
CA HIS A 4 -32.00 6.54 2.61
C HIS A 4 -31.96 6.07 4.07
N LEU A 5 -30.89 5.37 4.46
CA LEU A 5 -30.53 5.24 5.86
C LEU A 5 -29.88 6.56 6.31
N SER A 6 -30.60 7.30 7.15
CA SER A 6 -30.15 8.58 7.69
C SER A 6 -28.95 8.40 8.62
N LEU A 7 -27.84 9.05 8.29
CA LEU A 7 -26.62 9.22 9.10
C LEU A 7 -26.81 10.18 10.30
N ARG A 8 -27.93 10.08 11.03
CA ARG A 8 -28.30 11.03 12.09
C ARG A 8 -27.77 10.78 13.52
N PRO A 9 -27.18 9.64 13.94
CA PRO A 9 -26.71 9.54 15.33
C PRO A 9 -25.26 10.03 15.56
N LEU A 10 -24.48 10.29 14.50
CA LEU A 10 -23.11 10.82 14.64
C LEU A 10 -23.05 12.34 14.84
N CYS A 11 -24.02 13.09 14.31
CA CYS A 11 -24.14 14.53 14.59
C CYS A 11 -24.59 14.82 16.02
N ALA A 12 -25.33 13.92 16.66
CA ALA A 12 -25.83 14.12 18.02
C ALA A 12 -24.70 14.11 19.07
N LEU A 13 -23.63 13.34 18.87
CA LEU A 13 -22.47 13.31 19.76
C LEU A 13 -21.57 14.54 19.62
N LEU A 14 -21.41 15.07 18.40
CA LEU A 14 -20.69 16.32 18.13
C LEU A 14 -21.48 17.57 18.56
N LEU A 15 -22.82 17.53 18.47
CA LEU A 15 -23.70 18.57 19.00
C LEU A 15 -23.86 18.47 20.53
N ALA A 16 -23.79 17.27 21.11
CA ALA A 16 -23.86 17.07 22.57
C ALA A 16 -22.56 17.52 23.27
N SER A 17 -21.39 17.21 22.69
CA SER A 17 -20.13 17.81 23.13
C SER A 17 -20.13 19.32 22.90
N ALA A 18 -20.88 19.80 21.90
CA ALA A 18 -21.08 21.22 21.68
C ALA A 18 -22.06 21.89 22.66
N SER A 19 -23.05 21.18 23.20
CA SER A 19 -23.90 21.70 24.28
C SER A 19 -23.22 21.74 25.65
N LEU A 20 -22.10 21.04 25.82
CA LEU A 20 -21.23 21.12 27.00
C LEU A 20 -20.21 22.29 26.90
N LEU A 21 -20.18 23.01 25.77
CA LEU A 21 -19.24 24.12 25.50
C LEU A 21 -19.38 25.40 26.34
N PRO A 22 -20.53 25.78 26.96
CA PRO A 22 -20.59 27.06 27.65
C PRO A 22 -19.80 27.08 28.97
N ALA A 23 -19.92 26.04 29.80
CA ALA A 23 -19.51 26.11 31.20
C ALA A 23 -17.99 25.98 31.42
N HIS A 24 -17.29 25.22 30.57
CA HIS A 24 -15.85 24.95 30.76
C HIS A 24 -14.92 25.95 30.04
N ALA A 25 -15.40 26.57 28.95
CA ALA A 25 -14.67 27.65 28.27
C ALA A 25 -14.87 29.01 28.98
N ALA A 26 -16.07 29.25 29.52
CA ALA A 26 -16.40 30.40 30.35
C ALA A 26 -15.50 30.59 31.59
N SER A 27 -15.17 29.49 32.29
CA SER A 27 -14.44 29.55 33.55
C SER A 27 -12.97 29.94 33.41
N LYS A 28 -12.38 29.79 32.21
CA LYS A 28 -11.00 30.19 31.92
C LYS A 28 -10.87 31.59 31.30
N LEU A 29 -11.97 32.14 30.79
CA LEU A 29 -12.01 33.46 30.15
C LEU A 29 -12.47 34.58 31.09
N ASN A 30 -13.00 34.25 32.28
CA ASN A 30 -13.50 35.23 33.22
C ASN A 30 -12.46 35.58 34.31
N PRO A 31 -12.34 36.86 34.70
CA PRO A 31 -11.64 37.21 35.93
C PRO A 31 -12.39 36.64 37.15
N PRO A 32 -11.70 36.35 38.26
CA PRO A 32 -12.33 35.81 39.46
C PRO A 32 -13.40 36.80 39.99
N GLY A 33 -14.66 36.36 40.03
CA GLY A 33 -15.77 37.10 40.67
C GLY A 33 -17.00 37.43 39.79
N THR A 34 -17.08 36.99 38.54
CA THR A 34 -18.28 37.21 37.70
C THR A 34 -19.24 36.01 37.75
N THR A 35 -20.49 36.25 38.11
CA THR A 35 -21.57 35.24 38.14
C THR A 35 -22.34 35.29 36.83
N GLU A 36 -22.10 34.26 36.00
CA GLU A 36 -22.74 33.89 34.73
C GLU A 36 -22.32 34.64 33.44
N PRO A 37 -21.59 33.97 32.52
CA PRO A 37 -21.30 34.48 31.19
C PRO A 37 -22.38 34.09 30.15
N ALA A 38 -22.55 34.93 29.13
CA ALA A 38 -23.32 34.59 27.94
C ALA A 38 -22.66 33.44 27.15
N PRO A 39 -23.42 32.42 26.70
CA PRO A 39 -22.86 31.26 26.00
C PRO A 39 -22.24 31.65 24.65
N LEU A 40 -21.13 30.99 24.30
CA LEU A 40 -20.54 31.08 22.96
C LEU A 40 -21.55 30.49 21.95
N ASP A 41 -22.11 31.30 21.07
CA ASP A 41 -22.98 30.80 19.99
C ASP A 41 -22.12 30.20 18.87
N ILE A 42 -22.10 28.87 18.83
CA ILE A 42 -21.32 28.01 17.92
C ILE A 42 -22.21 27.31 16.90
N SER A 43 -23.48 27.73 16.78
CA SER A 43 -24.46 27.16 15.84
C SER A 43 -24.02 27.22 14.36
N CYS A 44 -22.97 27.99 14.06
CA CYS A 44 -22.31 28.10 12.75
C CYS A 44 -21.43 26.90 12.36
N LEU A 45 -21.02 26.04 13.31
CA LEU A 45 -20.20 24.86 13.00
C LEU A 45 -21.06 23.78 12.34
N ASN A 46 -21.01 23.70 11.01
CA ASN A 46 -21.69 22.67 10.23
C ASN A 46 -20.67 21.70 9.62
N PRO A 47 -20.11 20.75 10.39
CA PRO A 47 -19.11 19.84 9.88
C PRO A 47 -19.71 18.92 8.81
N ALA A 48 -19.05 18.82 7.66
CA ALA A 48 -19.36 17.80 6.68
C ALA A 48 -19.19 16.40 7.30
N PRO A 49 -19.99 15.40 6.90
CA PRO A 49 -19.93 14.06 7.47
C PRO A 49 -18.56 13.42 7.24
N MET A 50 -17.88 13.04 8.32
CA MET A 50 -16.64 12.25 8.23
C MET A 50 -16.94 10.86 7.66
N GLN A 51 -16.14 10.42 6.68
CA GLN A 51 -16.29 9.09 6.06
C GLN A 51 -15.85 7.94 6.99
N LYS A 52 -14.99 8.20 7.98
CA LYS A 52 -14.57 7.22 9.01
C LYS A 52 -14.39 7.90 10.37
N PRO A 53 -14.86 7.29 11.47
CA PRO A 53 -14.55 7.76 12.82
C PRO A 53 -13.06 7.52 13.11
N GLN A 54 -12.35 8.55 13.60
CA GLN A 54 -10.98 8.44 14.08
C GLN A 54 -10.83 9.21 15.40
N ASN A 55 -9.94 8.74 16.28
CA ASN A 55 -9.50 9.52 17.44
C ASN A 55 -8.87 10.82 16.94
N GLY A 56 -9.04 11.90 17.68
CA GLY A 56 -8.47 13.16 17.26
C GLY A 56 -8.30 14.15 18.39
N GLU A 57 -7.49 15.15 18.08
CA GLU A 57 -7.28 16.32 18.89
C GLU A 57 -7.63 17.54 18.04
N LEU A 58 -8.50 18.40 18.55
CA LEU A 58 -8.82 19.69 17.98
C LEU A 58 -8.12 20.75 18.84
N ARG A 59 -7.19 21.49 18.24
CA ARG A 59 -6.61 22.68 18.87
C ARG A 59 -7.15 23.92 18.18
N LEU A 60 -7.69 24.83 18.97
CA LEU A 60 -8.17 26.14 18.56
C LEU A 60 -7.29 27.19 19.23
N ALA A 61 -6.55 27.95 18.43
CA ALA A 61 -5.86 29.14 18.89
C ALA A 61 -6.79 30.34 18.71
N VAL A 62 -7.07 31.08 19.78
CA VAL A 62 -7.97 32.25 19.76
C VAL A 62 -7.21 33.49 20.23
N GLN A 63 -7.35 34.58 19.48
CA GLN A 63 -6.94 35.92 19.87
C GLN A 63 -8.18 36.82 20.03
N ILE A 64 -8.29 37.50 21.17
CA ILE A 64 -9.41 38.37 21.52
C ILE A 64 -8.92 39.82 21.53
N SER A 65 -9.54 40.70 20.75
CA SER A 65 -9.22 42.12 20.74
C SER A 65 -9.79 42.86 21.97
N ALA A 66 -9.35 44.10 22.19
CA ALA A 66 -9.77 44.92 23.34
C ALA A 66 -11.29 45.23 23.38
N ASP A 67 -11.97 45.13 22.25
CA ASP A 67 -13.42 45.25 22.06
C ASP A 67 -14.17 43.90 22.07
N GLY A 68 -13.48 42.81 22.40
CA GLY A 68 -14.07 41.47 22.57
C GLY A 68 -14.30 40.72 21.26
N LEU A 69 -13.62 41.10 20.17
CA LEU A 69 -13.75 40.48 18.85
C LEU A 69 -12.78 39.29 18.72
N LEU A 70 -13.29 38.16 18.25
CA LEU A 70 -12.52 36.95 17.93
C LEU A 70 -11.82 37.16 16.59
N LEU A 71 -10.49 37.28 16.57
CA LEU A 71 -9.74 37.69 15.38
C LEU A 71 -9.36 36.54 14.43
N GLU A 72 -9.00 35.37 14.96
CA GLU A 72 -8.57 34.24 14.13
C GLU A 72 -8.77 32.88 14.82
N THR A 73 -9.00 31.82 14.04
CA THR A 73 -9.05 30.43 14.51
C THR A 73 -8.14 29.56 13.64
N VAL A 74 -7.15 28.91 14.26
CA VAL A 74 -6.25 27.97 13.59
C VAL A 74 -6.56 26.55 14.07
N PHE A 75 -6.80 25.64 13.12
CA PHE A 75 -7.07 24.22 13.37
C PHE A 75 -5.79 23.41 13.23
N LEU A 76 -5.40 22.70 14.29
CA LEU A 76 -4.32 21.72 14.24
C LEU A 76 -4.91 20.34 14.55
N ALA A 77 -5.11 19.51 13.51
CA ALA A 77 -5.46 18.10 13.66
C ALA A 77 -4.17 17.25 13.64
N PRO A 78 -4.03 16.22 14.49
CA PRO A 78 -2.89 15.32 14.40
C PRO A 78 -3.08 14.36 13.21
N GLY A 79 -2.30 14.58 12.15
CA GLY A 79 -2.24 13.74 10.95
C GLY A 79 -2.09 14.59 9.69
N ASN A 80 -1.19 14.21 8.77
CA ASN A 80 -0.92 14.89 7.49
C ASN A 80 -2.07 14.78 6.48
N ASN A 81 -3.32 15.03 6.88
CA ASN A 81 -4.45 15.02 5.97
C ASN A 81 -4.88 16.46 5.67
N GLU A 82 -4.21 17.05 4.69
CA GLU A 82 -4.45 18.42 4.22
C GLU A 82 -5.93 18.66 3.88
N GLU A 83 -6.64 17.64 3.40
CA GLU A 83 -8.08 17.71 3.11
C GLU A 83 -8.93 17.98 4.36
N GLN A 84 -8.61 17.34 5.50
CA GLN A 84 -9.30 17.57 6.78
C GLN A 84 -9.01 18.97 7.33
N ARG A 85 -7.77 19.44 7.15
CA ARG A 85 -7.37 20.80 7.53
C ARG A 85 -8.12 21.85 6.71
N GLN A 86 -8.23 21.67 5.40
CA GLN A 86 -8.95 22.58 4.51
C GLN A 86 -10.46 22.60 4.79
N LEU A 87 -11.07 21.44 5.06
CA LEU A 87 -12.50 21.34 5.38
C LEU A 87 -12.84 22.01 6.73
N ALA A 88 -11.97 21.86 7.73
CA ALA A 88 -12.11 22.51 9.03
C ALA A 88 -11.95 24.03 8.92
N LEU A 89 -10.93 24.50 8.18
CA LEU A 89 -10.70 25.93 7.91
C LEU A 89 -11.89 26.57 7.16
N ALA A 90 -12.47 25.86 6.19
CA ALA A 90 -13.65 26.35 5.47
C ALA A 90 -14.88 26.53 6.36
N SER A 91 -15.05 25.67 7.38
CA SER A 91 -16.19 25.71 8.30
C SER A 91 -16.06 26.81 9.36
N ALA A 92 -14.84 27.22 9.71
CA ALA A 92 -14.58 28.19 10.78
C ALA A 92 -14.66 29.65 10.34
N ARG A 93 -14.47 29.93 9.03
CA ARG A 93 -14.47 31.29 8.47
C ARG A 93 -15.77 32.08 8.68
N ASN A 94 -16.85 31.44 9.14
CA ASN A 94 -18.18 32.03 9.28
C ASN A 94 -18.70 32.18 10.73
N CYS A 95 -17.89 31.89 11.74
CA CYS A 95 -18.32 32.00 13.14
C CYS A 95 -18.02 33.40 13.73
N ARG A 96 -18.98 34.00 14.45
CA ARG A 96 -18.82 35.30 15.14
C ARG A 96 -19.22 35.18 16.62
N TYR A 97 -18.37 35.69 17.51
CA TYR A 97 -18.67 35.84 18.94
C TYR A 97 -19.27 37.23 19.21
N ARG A 98 -20.28 37.33 20.08
CA ARG A 98 -20.77 38.59 20.66
C ARG A 98 -20.69 38.51 22.18
N PRO A 99 -19.85 39.33 22.85
CA PRO A 99 -19.82 39.33 24.31
C PRO A 99 -21.09 39.97 24.88
N GLY A 100 -21.63 39.36 25.93
CA GLY A 100 -22.59 40.02 26.82
C GLY A 100 -21.83 40.94 27.78
N SER A 101 -22.03 42.25 27.66
CA SER A 101 -21.57 43.33 28.56
C SER A 101 -20.11 43.23 29.09
N SER A 102 -19.19 43.95 28.45
CA SER A 102 -17.80 44.11 28.88
C SER A 102 -17.65 45.07 30.08
N PRO A 103 -16.82 44.75 31.08
CA PRO A 103 -16.12 45.75 31.86
C PRO A 103 -14.65 45.82 31.43
N ALA A 104 -14.17 47.05 31.25
CA ALA A 104 -12.82 47.41 30.85
C ALA A 104 -11.73 46.64 31.63
N GLY A 105 -10.93 45.85 30.93
CA GLY A 105 -9.79 45.12 31.48
C GLY A 105 -8.84 44.69 30.37
N ARG A 106 -7.60 45.23 30.44
CA ARG A 106 -6.47 45.19 29.48
C ARG A 106 -6.44 44.05 28.44
N PRO A 107 -6.14 44.35 27.16
CA PRO A 107 -5.86 43.33 26.15
C PRO A 107 -4.59 42.57 26.54
N THR A 108 -4.67 41.24 26.55
CA THR A 108 -3.48 40.39 26.62
C THR A 108 -3.11 39.98 25.20
N ASP A 109 -1.90 40.34 24.75
CA ASP A 109 -1.30 39.89 23.47
C ASP A 109 -1.02 38.37 23.42
N ALA A 110 -1.64 37.57 24.30
CA ALA A 110 -1.37 36.16 24.48
C ALA A 110 -2.44 35.31 23.80
N TRP A 111 -2.01 34.48 22.85
CA TRP A 111 -2.83 33.40 22.31
C TRP A 111 -3.27 32.46 23.44
N THR A 112 -4.57 32.16 23.53
CA THR A 112 -5.06 31.07 24.38
C THR A 112 -5.36 29.86 23.49
N GLU A 113 -4.62 28.78 23.71
CA GLU A 113 -4.84 27.49 23.03
C GLU A 113 -5.89 26.67 23.79
N LEU A 114 -6.99 26.34 23.13
CA LEU A 114 -7.98 25.39 23.61
C LEU A 114 -7.76 24.05 22.89
N SER A 115 -7.43 23.00 23.65
CA SER A 115 -7.26 21.65 23.12
C SER A 115 -8.40 20.72 23.57
N PHE A 116 -8.99 20.02 22.61
CA PHE A 116 -10.05 19.04 22.81
C PHE A 116 -9.59 17.70 22.28
N ARG A 117 -9.62 16.67 23.13
CA ARG A 117 -9.29 15.30 22.74
C ARG A 117 -10.56 14.45 22.81
N TRP A 118 -10.83 13.67 21.78
CA TRP A 118 -11.86 12.63 21.83
C TRP A 118 -11.26 11.28 21.50
N ASP A 119 -11.69 10.27 22.26
CA ASP A 119 -11.34 8.88 22.06
C ASP A 119 -12.62 8.13 21.68
N ILE A 120 -12.59 7.41 20.57
CA ILE A 120 -13.73 6.62 20.07
C ILE A 120 -13.86 5.30 20.84
N GLY A 121 -12.91 4.98 21.71
CA GLY A 121 -12.90 3.74 22.48
C GLY A 121 -12.77 2.51 21.57
N PRO A 122 -12.53 1.32 22.14
CA PRO A 122 -12.50 0.11 21.35
C PRO A 122 -13.89 -0.17 20.75
N ALA A 123 -13.93 -0.74 19.53
CA ALA A 123 -15.19 -1.08 18.86
C ALA A 123 -16.08 -2.02 19.68
N SER A 124 -15.51 -2.75 20.64
CA SER A 124 -16.22 -3.62 21.58
C SER A 124 -17.13 -2.85 22.54
N GLU A 125 -16.83 -1.58 22.83
CA GLU A 125 -17.54 -0.74 23.79
C GLU A 125 -18.49 0.27 23.13
N ASN A 126 -18.54 0.28 21.80
CA ASN A 126 -19.36 1.21 21.05
C ASN A 126 -20.87 0.92 21.26
N PRO A 127 -21.68 1.85 21.83
CA PRO A 127 -23.09 1.59 22.15
C PRO A 127 -23.95 1.24 20.93
N VAL A 128 -23.65 1.80 19.76
CA VAL A 128 -24.36 1.47 18.51
C VAL A 128 -24.07 0.03 18.10
N LEU A 129 -22.81 -0.40 18.20
CA LEU A 129 -22.42 -1.76 17.87
C LEU A 129 -22.95 -2.77 18.90
N ILE A 130 -23.03 -2.40 20.19
CA ILE A 130 -23.63 -3.23 21.24
C ILE A 130 -25.13 -3.45 20.94
N GLN A 131 -25.87 -2.40 20.61
CA GLN A 131 -27.29 -2.51 20.25
C GLN A 131 -27.49 -3.35 18.98
N GLN A 132 -26.63 -3.15 17.97
CA GLN A 132 -26.64 -3.96 16.76
C GLN A 132 -26.36 -5.43 17.06
N LEU A 133 -25.38 -5.73 17.92
CA LEU A 133 -25.03 -7.09 18.34
C LEU A 133 -26.22 -7.78 18.99
N ALA A 134 -26.91 -7.10 19.91
CA ALA A 134 -28.09 -7.62 20.58
C ALA A 134 -29.21 -7.95 19.58
N THR A 135 -29.42 -7.06 18.59
CA THR A 135 -30.42 -7.25 17.53
C THR A 135 -30.07 -8.46 16.64
N GLN A 136 -28.81 -8.58 16.21
CA GLN A 136 -28.35 -9.72 15.41
C GLN A 136 -28.39 -11.02 16.19
N ARG A 137 -28.07 -11.00 17.49
CA ARG A 137 -28.17 -12.17 18.36
C ARG A 137 -29.59 -12.71 18.44
N ALA A 138 -30.57 -11.85 18.71
CA ALA A 138 -31.97 -12.27 18.76
C ALA A 138 -32.46 -12.88 17.41
N ALA A 139 -32.08 -12.28 16.28
CA ALA A 139 -32.43 -12.81 14.96
C ALA A 139 -31.68 -14.11 14.61
N ALA A 140 -30.43 -14.25 15.04
CA ALA A 140 -29.62 -15.46 14.85
C ALA A 140 -30.16 -16.65 15.65
N GLU A 141 -30.61 -16.40 16.88
CA GLU A 141 -31.28 -17.37 17.76
C GLU A 141 -32.63 -17.83 17.20
N GLN A 142 -33.30 -16.98 16.41
CA GLN A 142 -34.50 -17.36 15.63
C GLN A 142 -34.18 -18.17 14.36
N GLY A 143 -32.91 -18.53 14.13
CA GLY A 143 -32.49 -19.34 13.00
C GLY A 143 -32.25 -18.57 11.70
N GLN A 144 -32.26 -17.23 11.70
CA GLN A 144 -32.06 -16.48 10.46
C GLN A 144 -30.60 -16.55 9.98
N ALA A 145 -30.31 -17.27 8.90
CA ALA A 145 -28.95 -17.50 8.41
C ALA A 145 -28.12 -16.21 8.16
N ALA A 146 -28.77 -15.16 7.63
CA ALA A 146 -28.10 -13.87 7.42
C ALA A 146 -27.69 -13.19 8.74
N ALA A 147 -28.54 -13.28 9.77
CA ALA A 147 -28.23 -12.73 11.09
C ALA A 147 -27.14 -13.56 11.81
N GLN A 148 -27.15 -14.88 11.64
CA GLN A 148 -26.08 -15.75 12.13
C GLN A 148 -24.73 -15.39 11.51
N TYR A 149 -24.68 -15.14 10.19
CA TYR A 149 -23.47 -14.69 9.51
C TYR A 149 -22.98 -13.33 10.01
N GLU A 150 -23.88 -12.34 10.16
CA GLU A 150 -23.49 -11.02 10.65
C GLU A 150 -23.07 -11.04 12.13
N LEU A 151 -23.76 -11.81 12.97
CA LEU A 151 -23.34 -12.04 14.35
C LEU A 151 -21.94 -12.68 14.42
N ALA A 152 -21.66 -13.66 13.56
CA ALA A 152 -20.34 -14.28 13.47
C ALA A 152 -19.25 -13.26 13.14
N ARG A 153 -19.49 -12.37 12.16
CA ARG A 153 -18.55 -11.28 11.82
C ARG A 153 -18.35 -10.31 12.98
N MET A 154 -19.41 -9.97 13.71
CA MET A 154 -19.31 -9.07 14.85
C MET A 154 -18.46 -9.68 15.97
N LEU A 155 -18.63 -10.98 16.25
CA LEU A 155 -17.82 -11.73 17.21
C LEU A 155 -16.37 -11.89 16.75
N GLU A 156 -16.14 -12.16 15.46
CA GLU A 156 -14.79 -12.29 14.89
C GLU A 156 -13.97 -11.00 15.03
N TYR A 157 -14.58 -9.85 14.72
CA TYR A 157 -13.89 -8.55 14.70
C TYR A 157 -14.06 -7.74 16.00
N GLY A 158 -14.69 -8.31 17.02
CA GLY A 158 -14.92 -7.63 18.30
C GLY A 158 -15.76 -6.34 18.17
N ARG A 159 -16.82 -6.38 17.38
CA ARG A 159 -17.72 -5.24 17.15
C ARG A 159 -18.90 -5.31 18.14
N GLY A 160 -18.94 -4.40 19.11
CA GLY A 160 -19.95 -4.37 20.17
C GLY A 160 -19.77 -5.44 21.26
N THR A 161 -18.64 -6.16 21.23
CA THR A 161 -18.21 -7.17 22.20
C THR A 161 -16.71 -7.41 22.03
N PRO A 162 -15.96 -7.87 23.05
CA PRO A 162 -14.65 -8.47 22.82
C PRO A 162 -14.71 -9.57 21.76
N ALA A 163 -13.63 -9.73 20.99
CA ALA A 163 -13.59 -10.72 19.93
C ALA A 163 -13.67 -12.15 20.49
N ASP A 164 -14.53 -12.98 19.89
CA ASP A 164 -14.70 -14.39 20.23
C ASP A 164 -14.73 -15.24 18.94
N PRO A 165 -13.54 -15.66 18.44
CA PRO A 165 -13.42 -16.44 17.23
C PRO A 165 -14.10 -17.81 17.33
N ALA A 166 -14.18 -18.38 18.54
CA ALA A 166 -14.77 -19.69 18.76
C ALA A 166 -16.30 -19.64 18.61
N GLN A 167 -16.95 -18.62 19.17
CA GLN A 167 -18.37 -18.38 18.94
C GLN A 167 -18.66 -17.95 17.51
N ALA A 168 -17.80 -17.11 16.91
CA ALA A 168 -17.93 -16.72 15.51
C ALA A 168 -17.98 -17.95 14.59
N LEU A 169 -17.05 -18.90 14.76
CA LEU A 169 -17.01 -20.14 13.98
C LEU A 169 -18.31 -20.96 14.09
N ARG A 170 -18.91 -21.04 15.29
CA ARG A 170 -20.19 -21.76 15.47
C ARG A 170 -21.32 -21.11 14.67
N TRP A 171 -21.41 -19.79 14.69
CA TRP A 171 -22.43 -19.06 13.95
C TRP A 171 -22.20 -19.07 12.44
N TYR A 172 -20.94 -19.01 11.98
CA TYR A 172 -20.62 -19.22 10.58
C TYR A 172 -21.05 -20.60 10.10
N ARG A 173 -20.79 -21.65 10.89
CA ARG A 173 -21.21 -23.01 10.56
C ARG A 173 -22.73 -23.13 10.49
N ALA A 174 -23.46 -22.60 11.48
CA ALA A 174 -24.93 -22.59 11.48
C ALA A 174 -25.52 -21.91 10.24
N ALA A 175 -24.95 -20.79 9.80
CA ALA A 175 -25.37 -20.11 8.58
C ALA A 175 -25.01 -20.91 7.32
N ALA A 176 -23.82 -21.53 7.28
CA ALA A 176 -23.34 -22.30 6.14
C ALA A 176 -24.17 -23.58 5.91
N GLU A 177 -24.53 -24.28 6.99
CA GLU A 177 -25.39 -25.47 6.98
C GLU A 177 -26.81 -25.16 6.45
N GLN A 178 -27.27 -23.93 6.61
CA GLN A 178 -28.53 -23.44 6.02
C GLN A 178 -28.43 -23.01 4.56
N GLY A 179 -27.27 -23.16 3.92
CA GLY A 179 -27.09 -22.79 2.52
C GLY A 179 -26.64 -21.35 2.28
N PHE A 180 -26.30 -20.56 3.31
CA PHE A 180 -25.95 -19.15 3.14
C PHE A 180 -24.59 -19.01 2.42
N PRO A 181 -24.54 -18.51 1.16
CA PRO A 181 -23.34 -18.65 0.31
C PRO A 181 -22.11 -17.95 0.89
N ALA A 182 -22.28 -16.79 1.52
CA ALA A 182 -21.16 -16.06 2.13
C ALA A 182 -20.57 -16.79 3.35
N ALA A 183 -21.40 -17.50 4.12
CA ALA A 183 -20.94 -18.33 5.23
C ALA A 183 -20.23 -19.60 4.72
N GLN A 184 -20.76 -20.25 3.69
CA GLN A 184 -20.13 -21.40 3.06
C GLN A 184 -18.76 -21.05 2.46
N PHE A 185 -18.69 -19.92 1.75
CA PHE A 185 -17.42 -19.40 1.22
C PHE A 185 -16.43 -19.10 2.35
N TRP A 186 -16.89 -18.45 3.43
CA TRP A 186 -16.05 -18.17 4.59
C TRP A 186 -15.54 -19.46 5.23
N LEU A 187 -16.40 -20.46 5.46
CA LEU A 187 -16.02 -21.76 6.05
C LEU A 187 -14.99 -22.47 5.19
N GLY A 188 -15.20 -22.50 3.87
CA GLY A 188 -14.26 -23.09 2.92
C GLY A 188 -12.86 -22.44 2.98
N LYS A 189 -12.80 -21.11 3.10
CA LYS A 189 -11.55 -20.39 3.34
C LYS A 189 -10.93 -20.67 4.71
N ALA A 190 -11.76 -20.77 5.75
CA ALA A 190 -11.32 -21.08 7.10
C ALA A 190 -10.66 -22.47 7.15
N TYR A 191 -11.25 -23.48 6.51
CA TYR A 191 -10.62 -24.79 6.36
C TYR A 191 -9.36 -24.77 5.49
N ALA A 192 -9.31 -23.96 4.43
CA ALA A 192 -8.12 -23.88 3.59
C ALA A 192 -6.90 -23.28 4.34
N LYS A 193 -7.14 -22.32 5.25
CA LYS A 193 -6.06 -21.57 5.93
C LYS A 193 -5.86 -21.95 7.39
N GLY A 194 -6.82 -22.63 8.00
CA GLY A 194 -7.00 -22.73 9.45
C GLY A 194 -7.63 -21.45 10.01
N TYR A 195 -8.43 -21.58 11.08
CA TYR A 195 -9.04 -20.44 11.76
C TYR A 195 -9.38 -20.76 13.22
N ALA A 196 -8.87 -19.96 14.16
CA ALA A 196 -9.04 -20.22 15.60
C ALA A 196 -8.62 -21.66 15.96
N SER A 197 -9.54 -22.48 16.50
CA SER A 197 -9.32 -23.90 16.79
C SER A 197 -9.55 -24.82 15.59
N LEU A 198 -9.97 -24.30 14.44
CA LEU A 198 -10.20 -25.05 13.21
C LEU A 198 -8.86 -25.31 12.50
N ALA A 199 -8.47 -26.59 12.45
CA ALA A 199 -7.30 -27.04 11.70
C ALA A 199 -7.53 -26.91 10.19
N ARG A 200 -6.43 -26.90 9.43
CA ARG A 200 -6.49 -26.94 7.96
C ARG A 200 -7.04 -28.27 7.49
N ASP A 201 -8.00 -28.24 6.57
CA ASP A 201 -8.55 -29.43 5.93
C ASP A 201 -8.90 -29.13 4.47
N SER A 202 -8.18 -29.76 3.54
CA SER A 202 -8.39 -29.54 2.11
C SER A 202 -9.68 -30.14 1.58
N ALA A 203 -10.19 -31.21 2.20
CA ALA A 203 -11.42 -31.88 1.78
C ALA A 203 -12.63 -31.04 2.18
N ASP A 204 -12.68 -30.58 3.43
CA ASP A 204 -13.73 -29.67 3.89
C ASP A 204 -13.67 -28.31 3.18
N ALA A 205 -12.47 -27.78 2.94
CA ALA A 205 -12.30 -26.55 2.15
C ALA A 205 -12.95 -26.68 0.77
N GLN A 206 -12.62 -27.76 0.04
CA GLN A 206 -13.20 -28.03 -1.27
C GLN A 206 -14.71 -28.24 -1.21
N HIS A 207 -15.19 -28.99 -0.21
CA HIS A 207 -16.61 -29.25 -0.04
C HIS A 207 -17.38 -27.93 0.10
N TRP A 208 -17.04 -27.11 1.09
CA TRP A 208 -17.73 -25.85 1.36
C TRP A 208 -17.59 -24.83 0.23
N LEU A 209 -16.43 -24.73 -0.41
CA LEU A 209 -16.24 -23.84 -1.56
C LEU A 209 -17.05 -24.28 -2.78
N ARG A 210 -17.12 -25.58 -3.07
CA ARG A 210 -17.96 -26.08 -4.18
C ARG A 210 -19.44 -25.88 -3.89
N THR A 211 -19.88 -26.09 -2.65
CA THR A 211 -21.26 -25.81 -2.25
C THR A 211 -21.59 -24.32 -2.39
N ALA A 212 -20.72 -23.42 -1.91
CA ALA A 212 -20.88 -21.98 -2.09
C ALA A 212 -20.92 -21.56 -3.57
N ALA A 213 -20.05 -22.16 -4.39
CA ALA A 213 -19.98 -21.90 -5.82
C ALA A 213 -21.22 -22.40 -6.58
N ALA A 214 -21.77 -23.56 -6.18
CA ALA A 214 -23.04 -24.09 -6.70
C ALA A 214 -24.23 -23.20 -6.33
N ASN A 215 -24.19 -22.59 -5.14
CA ASN A 215 -25.16 -21.58 -4.70
C ASN A 215 -24.89 -20.17 -5.25
N GLY A 216 -24.03 -20.03 -6.27
CA GLY A 216 -23.84 -18.80 -7.01
C GLY A 216 -22.83 -17.81 -6.43
N SER A 217 -22.04 -18.16 -5.42
CA SER A 217 -20.96 -17.27 -4.93
C SER A 217 -19.85 -17.15 -5.96
N ALA A 218 -19.75 -15.98 -6.59
CA ALA A 218 -18.67 -15.65 -7.52
C ALA A 218 -17.29 -15.65 -6.81
N GLU A 219 -17.25 -15.28 -5.54
CA GLU A 219 -16.03 -15.31 -4.72
C GLU A 219 -15.54 -16.74 -4.49
N ALA A 220 -16.44 -17.67 -4.20
CA ALA A 220 -16.10 -19.09 -4.07
C ALA A 220 -15.61 -19.67 -5.40
N GLN A 221 -16.28 -19.34 -6.51
CA GLN A 221 -15.84 -19.73 -7.85
C GLN A 221 -14.44 -19.19 -8.15
N ASN A 222 -14.17 -17.92 -7.91
CA ASN A 222 -12.84 -17.34 -8.09
C ASN A 222 -11.78 -17.99 -7.19
N TYR A 223 -12.13 -18.29 -5.94
CA TYR A 223 -11.20 -18.92 -5.00
C TYR A 223 -10.87 -20.36 -5.40
N LEU A 224 -11.87 -21.14 -5.86
CA LEU A 224 -11.63 -22.45 -6.47
C LEU A 224 -10.70 -22.34 -7.68
N GLY A 225 -10.91 -21.33 -8.54
CA GLY A 225 -10.00 -21.04 -9.65
C GLY A 225 -8.54 -20.89 -9.20
N ALA A 226 -8.31 -20.11 -8.13
CA ALA A 226 -6.97 -19.93 -7.57
C ALA A 226 -6.40 -21.21 -6.98
N MET A 227 -7.21 -22.00 -6.28
CA MET A 227 -6.78 -23.29 -5.72
C MET A 227 -6.29 -24.23 -6.84
N TYR A 228 -7.03 -24.33 -7.93
CA TYR A 228 -6.64 -25.16 -9.07
C TYR A 228 -5.44 -24.59 -9.84
N GLN A 229 -5.33 -23.27 -9.98
CA GLN A 229 -4.18 -22.66 -10.66
C GLN A 229 -2.87 -22.90 -9.91
N HIS A 230 -2.89 -22.86 -8.58
CA HIS A 230 -1.70 -22.98 -7.74
C HIS A 230 -1.47 -24.38 -7.16
N GLY A 231 -2.47 -25.26 -7.20
CA GLY A 231 -2.42 -26.57 -6.57
C GLY A 231 -2.62 -26.53 -5.05
N ASP A 232 -3.36 -25.54 -4.53
CA ASP A 232 -3.57 -25.33 -3.10
C ASP A 232 -4.65 -26.30 -2.59
N GLY A 233 -4.23 -27.44 -2.02
CA GLY A 233 -5.15 -28.46 -1.50
C GLY A 233 -5.88 -29.28 -2.57
N VAL A 234 -5.54 -29.07 -3.84
CA VAL A 234 -5.98 -29.84 -5.02
C VAL A 234 -4.81 -30.05 -5.97
N PRO A 235 -4.81 -31.10 -6.81
CA PRO A 235 -3.87 -31.18 -7.92
C PRO A 235 -3.99 -29.94 -8.82
N ARG A 236 -2.85 -29.38 -9.22
CA ARG A 236 -2.81 -28.20 -10.11
C ARG A 236 -3.45 -28.54 -11.46
N ASP A 237 -4.44 -27.76 -11.85
CA ASP A 237 -5.12 -27.87 -13.13
C ASP A 237 -5.59 -26.49 -13.61
N SER A 238 -4.81 -25.91 -14.52
CA SER A 238 -5.09 -24.58 -15.05
C SER A 238 -6.34 -24.54 -15.92
N GLY A 239 -6.74 -25.64 -16.56
CA GLY A 239 -7.97 -25.69 -17.37
C GLY A 239 -9.21 -25.62 -16.51
N VAL A 240 -9.22 -26.36 -15.39
CA VAL A 240 -10.28 -26.26 -14.37
C VAL A 240 -10.29 -24.87 -13.74
N ALA A 241 -9.12 -24.27 -13.51
CA ALA A 241 -9.03 -22.89 -13.01
C ALA A 241 -9.69 -21.88 -13.96
N VAL A 242 -9.41 -21.97 -15.27
CA VAL A 242 -10.05 -21.13 -16.30
C VAL A 242 -11.56 -21.30 -16.26
N GLY A 243 -12.07 -22.52 -16.15
CA GLY A 243 -13.51 -22.78 -16.06
C GLY A 243 -14.17 -22.09 -14.86
N TRP A 244 -13.52 -22.11 -13.69
CA TRP A 244 -14.01 -21.42 -12.49
C TRP A 244 -13.91 -19.90 -12.57
N TYR A 245 -12.77 -19.37 -13.05
CA TYR A 245 -12.62 -17.93 -13.27
C TYR A 245 -13.63 -17.40 -14.29
N THR A 246 -13.91 -18.16 -15.35
CA THR A 246 -14.92 -17.82 -16.37
C THR A 246 -16.30 -17.68 -15.75
N LYS A 247 -16.75 -18.64 -14.94
CA LYS A 247 -18.04 -18.55 -14.23
C LYS A 247 -18.11 -17.30 -13.34
N ALA A 248 -17.09 -17.06 -12.52
CA ALA A 248 -17.04 -15.89 -11.64
C ALA A 248 -16.99 -14.56 -12.41
N ALA A 249 -16.25 -14.52 -13.52
CA ALA A 249 -16.11 -13.35 -14.38
C ALA A 249 -17.42 -12.99 -15.08
N HIS A 250 -18.21 -13.98 -15.50
CA HIS A 250 -19.54 -13.80 -16.07
C HIS A 250 -20.56 -13.30 -15.04
N LEU A 251 -20.41 -13.68 -13.76
CA LEU A 251 -21.17 -13.09 -12.64
C LEU A 251 -20.72 -11.65 -12.30
N GLY A 252 -19.74 -11.10 -13.02
CA GLY A 252 -19.31 -9.72 -12.89
C GLY A 252 -18.16 -9.49 -11.91
N LEU A 253 -17.63 -10.51 -11.25
CA LEU A 253 -16.57 -10.33 -10.26
C LEU A 253 -15.28 -9.80 -10.91
N ALA A 254 -14.92 -8.56 -10.62
CA ALA A 254 -13.80 -7.87 -11.26
C ALA A 254 -12.45 -8.57 -11.08
N VAL A 255 -12.18 -9.11 -9.88
CA VAL A 255 -10.95 -9.88 -9.61
C VAL A 255 -10.89 -11.14 -10.49
N ALA A 256 -12.01 -11.83 -10.69
CA ALA A 256 -12.07 -13.01 -11.55
C ALA A 256 -11.88 -12.64 -13.03
N GLN A 257 -12.43 -11.52 -13.47
CA GLN A 257 -12.19 -10.97 -14.80
C GLN A 257 -10.69 -10.66 -15.02
N ASN A 258 -10.03 -10.04 -14.04
CA ASN A 258 -8.59 -9.83 -14.08
C ASN A 258 -7.82 -11.17 -14.16
N ASN A 259 -8.15 -12.12 -13.28
CA ASN A 259 -7.47 -13.42 -13.26
C ASN A 259 -7.63 -14.17 -14.59
N LEU A 260 -8.84 -14.18 -15.15
CA LEU A 260 -9.11 -14.75 -16.46
C LEU A 260 -8.32 -14.06 -17.57
N GLY A 261 -8.21 -12.73 -17.53
CA GLY A 261 -7.35 -11.98 -18.43
C GLY A 261 -5.87 -12.41 -18.34
N VAL A 262 -5.37 -12.68 -17.13
CA VAL A 262 -4.01 -13.22 -16.92
C VAL A 262 -3.86 -14.60 -17.53
N MET A 263 -4.88 -15.48 -17.40
CA MET A 263 -4.85 -16.82 -18.02
C MET A 263 -4.72 -16.72 -19.55
N TYR A 264 -5.53 -15.89 -20.20
CA TYR A 264 -5.44 -15.65 -21.65
C TYR A 264 -4.13 -15.00 -22.09
N TRP A 265 -3.58 -14.08 -21.28
CA TRP A 265 -2.30 -13.44 -21.60
C TRP A 265 -1.13 -14.44 -21.57
N ARG A 266 -1.15 -15.37 -20.62
CA ARG A 266 -0.10 -16.39 -20.45
C ARG A 266 -0.32 -17.63 -21.31
N GLY A 267 -1.55 -17.89 -21.76
CA GLY A 267 -1.92 -19.19 -22.34
C GLY A 267 -1.92 -20.30 -21.29
N GLU A 268 -2.25 -19.97 -20.03
CA GLU A 268 -2.25 -20.94 -18.94
C GLU A 268 -3.64 -21.59 -18.85
N GLY A 269 -3.76 -22.88 -19.21
CA GLY A 269 -5.04 -23.61 -19.19
C GLY A 269 -6.05 -23.22 -20.28
N VAL A 270 -5.67 -22.29 -21.17
CA VAL A 270 -6.44 -21.83 -22.33
C VAL A 270 -5.46 -21.41 -23.43
N GLU A 271 -5.90 -21.38 -24.69
CA GLU A 271 -5.09 -20.83 -25.78
C GLU A 271 -4.73 -19.36 -25.49
N LYS A 272 -3.51 -18.98 -25.86
CA LYS A 272 -3.00 -17.64 -25.61
C LYS A 272 -3.68 -16.64 -26.56
N GLU A 273 -4.53 -15.79 -26.00
CA GLU A 273 -5.27 -14.77 -26.74
C GLU A 273 -5.10 -13.39 -26.10
N PRO A 274 -4.07 -12.61 -26.51
CA PRO A 274 -3.80 -11.29 -25.93
C PRO A 274 -4.98 -10.32 -26.05
N ALA A 275 -5.77 -10.40 -27.13
CA ALA A 275 -6.97 -9.56 -27.32
C ALA A 275 -8.06 -9.88 -26.28
N MET A 276 -8.27 -11.16 -25.95
CA MET A 276 -9.18 -11.57 -24.89
C MET A 276 -8.69 -11.12 -23.52
N ALA A 277 -7.38 -11.23 -23.27
CA ALA A 277 -6.78 -10.69 -22.05
C ALA A 277 -7.07 -9.19 -21.88
N PHE A 278 -6.83 -8.40 -22.92
CA PHE A 278 -7.12 -6.97 -22.94
C PHE A 278 -8.60 -6.69 -22.67
N ALA A 279 -9.52 -7.40 -23.33
CA ALA A 279 -10.96 -7.21 -23.14
C ALA A 279 -11.40 -7.48 -21.69
N TRP A 280 -10.90 -8.57 -21.08
CA TRP A 280 -11.20 -8.87 -19.68
C TRP A 280 -10.58 -7.87 -18.71
N TYR A 281 -9.36 -7.41 -18.99
CA TYR A 281 -8.76 -6.35 -18.19
C TYR A 281 -9.58 -5.05 -18.28
N LEU A 282 -10.02 -4.67 -19.47
CA LEU A 282 -10.85 -3.48 -19.64
C LEU A 282 -12.13 -3.54 -18.80
N LYS A 283 -12.79 -4.71 -18.79
CA LYS A 283 -14.00 -4.95 -18.01
C LYS A 283 -13.75 -4.86 -16.50
N ALA A 284 -12.67 -5.45 -15.99
CA ALA A 284 -12.32 -5.41 -14.57
C ALA A 284 -11.89 -3.99 -14.12
N ALA A 285 -11.07 -3.31 -14.93
CA ALA A 285 -10.62 -1.95 -14.64
C ALA A 285 -11.77 -0.94 -14.62
N ALA A 286 -12.79 -1.11 -15.49
CA ALA A 286 -14.01 -0.29 -15.46
C ALA A 286 -14.77 -0.38 -14.13
N GLN A 287 -14.61 -1.48 -13.39
CA GLN A 287 -15.18 -1.68 -12.05
C GLN A 287 -14.27 -1.19 -10.91
N GLY A 288 -13.12 -0.59 -11.21
CA GLY A 288 -12.19 -0.09 -10.21
C GLY A 288 -11.10 -1.07 -9.77
N GLU A 289 -10.94 -2.22 -10.43
CA GLU A 289 -9.96 -3.24 -10.04
C GLU A 289 -8.53 -2.80 -10.40
N ALA A 290 -7.72 -2.55 -9.38
CA ALA A 290 -6.44 -1.86 -9.51
C ALA A 290 -5.35 -2.72 -10.18
N TRP A 291 -5.37 -4.05 -10.03
CA TRP A 291 -4.45 -4.94 -10.75
C TRP A 291 -4.71 -4.93 -12.25
N SER A 292 -5.97 -4.85 -12.63
CA SER A 292 -6.39 -4.81 -14.01
C SER A 292 -6.06 -3.49 -14.67
N MET A 293 -6.20 -2.37 -13.95
CA MET A 293 -5.69 -1.08 -14.40
C MET A 293 -4.18 -1.13 -14.66
N TYR A 294 -3.41 -1.76 -13.77
CA TYR A 294 -1.98 -1.97 -13.99
C TYR A 294 -1.69 -2.86 -15.21
N ASN A 295 -2.47 -3.93 -15.40
CA ASN A 295 -2.33 -4.81 -16.56
C ASN A 295 -2.73 -4.12 -17.87
N LEU A 296 -3.72 -3.23 -17.87
CA LEU A 296 -4.05 -2.37 -19.01
C LEU A 296 -2.94 -1.39 -19.34
N SER A 297 -2.35 -0.76 -18.31
CA SER A 297 -1.17 0.09 -18.50
C SER A 297 -0.07 -0.65 -19.25
N TYR A 298 0.23 -1.88 -18.82
CA TYR A 298 1.19 -2.74 -19.49
C TYR A 298 0.76 -3.07 -20.93
N ALA A 299 -0.51 -3.44 -21.12
CA ALA A 299 -1.04 -3.81 -22.44
C ALA A 299 -0.97 -2.67 -23.45
N TYR A 300 -1.37 -1.46 -23.08
CA TYR A 300 -1.24 -0.28 -23.93
C TYR A 300 0.23 0.08 -24.21
N THR A 301 1.10 0.05 -23.19
CA THR A 301 2.51 0.45 -23.35
C THR A 301 3.29 -0.51 -24.27
N HIS A 302 2.93 -1.80 -24.28
CA HIS A 302 3.65 -2.84 -25.03
C HIS A 302 2.87 -3.39 -26.23
N GLY A 303 1.65 -2.91 -26.49
CA GLY A 303 0.81 -3.39 -27.59
C GLY A 303 0.31 -4.82 -27.41
N VAL A 304 -0.04 -5.23 -26.18
CA VAL A 304 -0.53 -6.59 -25.88
C VAL A 304 -2.03 -6.64 -26.13
N GLY A 305 -2.45 -7.31 -27.20
CA GLY A 305 -3.87 -7.47 -27.55
C GLY A 305 -4.54 -6.21 -28.09
N ILE A 306 -3.78 -5.12 -28.25
CA ILE A 306 -4.22 -3.82 -28.74
C ILE A 306 -3.00 -3.12 -29.38
N GLY A 307 -3.22 -2.08 -30.18
CA GLY A 307 -2.14 -1.22 -30.66
C GLY A 307 -1.42 -0.48 -29.52
N ARG A 308 -0.09 -0.30 -29.66
CA ARG A 308 0.71 0.42 -28.66
C ARG A 308 0.25 1.86 -28.50
N ASN A 309 0.06 2.30 -27.26
CA ASN A 309 -0.29 3.67 -26.90
C ASN A 309 0.27 4.01 -25.50
N GLU A 310 1.42 4.68 -25.45
CA GLU A 310 2.07 5.02 -24.18
C GLU A 310 1.28 6.02 -23.33
N ALA A 311 0.60 6.97 -23.98
CA ALA A 311 -0.18 7.99 -23.28
C ALA A 311 -1.34 7.37 -22.52
N GLU A 312 -2.06 6.43 -23.15
CA GLU A 312 -3.15 5.71 -22.49
C GLU A 312 -2.60 4.74 -21.43
N GLY A 313 -1.47 4.08 -21.71
CA GLY A 313 -0.77 3.25 -20.73
C GLY A 313 -0.45 4.01 -19.43
N ARG A 314 0.10 5.22 -19.56
CA ARG A 314 0.42 6.10 -18.43
C ARG A 314 -0.81 6.47 -17.60
N LYS A 315 -1.93 6.83 -18.24
CA LYS A 315 -3.18 7.16 -17.52
C LYS A 315 -3.69 5.97 -16.69
N TRP A 316 -3.61 4.76 -17.24
CA TRP A 316 -4.01 3.56 -16.49
C TRP A 316 -3.04 3.24 -15.35
N LEU A 317 -1.75 3.53 -15.51
CA LEU A 317 -0.76 3.38 -14.45
C LEU A 317 -1.05 4.32 -13.28
N GLU A 318 -1.33 5.58 -13.57
CA GLU A 318 -1.70 6.60 -12.58
C GLU A 318 -2.95 6.19 -11.80
N ARG A 319 -4.02 5.80 -12.52
CA ARG A 319 -5.26 5.30 -11.89
C ARG A 319 -5.02 4.07 -11.02
N ALA A 320 -4.19 3.12 -11.47
CA ALA A 320 -3.85 1.93 -10.69
C ALA A 320 -3.11 2.32 -9.39
N ALA A 321 -2.16 3.26 -9.49
CA ALA A 321 -1.38 3.72 -8.34
C ALA A 321 -2.24 4.47 -7.31
N GLU A 322 -3.15 5.33 -7.77
CA GLU A 322 -4.15 6.02 -6.95
C GLU A 322 -5.11 5.07 -6.25
N ARG A 323 -5.46 3.95 -6.90
CA ARG A 323 -6.28 2.87 -6.32
C ARG A 323 -5.49 1.91 -5.43
N GLY A 324 -4.22 2.20 -5.15
CA GLY A 324 -3.42 1.43 -4.20
C GLY A 324 -2.72 0.22 -4.80
N ASN A 325 -2.60 0.09 -6.13
CA ASN A 325 -1.78 -0.97 -6.69
C ASN A 325 -0.29 -0.70 -6.42
N SER A 326 0.33 -1.46 -5.51
CA SER A 326 1.71 -1.22 -5.10
C SER A 326 2.73 -1.39 -6.23
N ARG A 327 2.48 -2.25 -7.23
CA ARG A 327 3.37 -2.35 -8.42
C ARG A 327 3.25 -1.10 -9.29
N ALA A 328 2.04 -0.60 -9.51
CA ALA A 328 1.82 0.64 -10.24
C ALA A 328 2.46 1.83 -9.53
N GLN A 329 2.38 1.92 -8.21
CA GLN A 329 3.03 2.97 -7.42
C GLN A 329 4.55 2.95 -7.56
N VAL A 330 5.18 1.77 -7.55
CA VAL A 330 6.63 1.66 -7.81
C VAL A 330 6.97 2.13 -9.21
N GLN A 331 6.23 1.68 -10.23
CA GLN A 331 6.51 2.04 -11.62
C GLN A 331 6.26 3.52 -11.90
N LEU A 332 5.20 4.10 -11.32
CA LEU A 332 4.91 5.52 -11.42
C LEU A 332 5.98 6.35 -10.69
N GLY A 333 6.37 5.95 -9.48
CA GLY A 333 7.47 6.55 -8.74
C GLY A 333 8.77 6.55 -9.55
N TYR A 334 9.07 5.44 -10.24
CA TYR A 334 10.24 5.36 -11.13
C TYR A 334 10.14 6.31 -12.32
N ALA A 335 9.02 6.29 -13.04
CA ALA A 335 8.81 7.18 -14.19
C ALA A 335 8.90 8.67 -13.79
N LEU A 336 8.33 9.04 -12.65
CA LEU A 336 8.39 10.40 -12.11
C LEU A 336 9.81 10.76 -11.67
N MET A 337 10.51 9.85 -11.00
CA MET A 337 11.89 10.07 -10.56
C MET A 337 12.83 10.30 -11.77
N GLN A 338 12.62 9.60 -12.88
CA GLN A 338 13.40 9.80 -14.11
C GLN A 338 13.06 11.12 -14.81
N ALA A 339 11.82 11.59 -14.70
CA ALA A 339 11.36 12.82 -15.34
C ALA A 339 11.55 14.08 -14.47
N ALA A 340 11.88 13.91 -13.18
CA ALA A 340 12.01 14.99 -12.22
C ALA A 340 13.17 15.93 -12.58
N ARG A 341 12.91 17.23 -12.50
CA ARG A 341 13.84 18.32 -12.83
C ARG A 341 14.24 19.16 -11.61
N ASN A 342 13.64 18.89 -10.46
CA ASN A 342 13.88 19.59 -9.20
C ASN A 342 13.47 18.72 -8.00
N ASP A 343 13.92 19.13 -6.81
CA ASP A 343 13.70 18.40 -5.55
C ASP A 343 12.21 18.19 -5.22
N ALA A 344 11.33 19.12 -5.61
CA ALA A 344 9.90 19.01 -5.35
C ALA A 344 9.27 17.88 -6.18
N GLU A 345 9.64 17.76 -7.47
CA GLU A 345 9.21 16.66 -8.34
C GLU A 345 9.80 15.31 -7.87
N GLU A 346 11.05 15.29 -7.41
CA GLU A 346 11.64 14.09 -6.81
C GLU A 346 10.93 13.66 -5.53
N ALA A 347 10.49 14.62 -4.71
CA ALA A 347 9.74 14.33 -3.49
C ALA A 347 8.38 13.68 -3.79
N VAL A 348 7.71 14.09 -4.87
CA VAL A 348 6.49 13.42 -5.35
C VAL A 348 6.78 11.98 -5.76
N ALA A 349 7.89 11.73 -6.47
CA ALA A 349 8.29 10.39 -6.86
C ALA A 349 8.62 9.49 -5.65
N ALA A 350 9.39 10.01 -4.69
CA ALA A 350 9.72 9.30 -3.45
C ALA A 350 8.48 9.00 -2.60
N ALA A 351 7.47 9.90 -2.59
CA ALA A 351 6.21 9.65 -1.91
C ALA A 351 5.46 8.42 -2.48
N TRP A 352 5.54 8.18 -3.79
CA TRP A 352 4.96 6.97 -4.40
C TRP A 352 5.71 5.69 -4.01
N TYR A 353 7.05 5.73 -3.95
CA TYR A 353 7.83 4.61 -3.41
C TYR A 353 7.46 4.32 -1.95
N ARG A 354 7.30 5.35 -1.12
CA ARG A 354 6.88 5.21 0.28
C ARG A 354 5.51 4.54 0.39
N LYS A 355 4.51 4.99 -0.38
CA LYS A 355 3.17 4.38 -0.42
C LYS A 355 3.23 2.88 -0.76
N ALA A 356 4.07 2.48 -1.71
CA ALA A 356 4.25 1.07 -2.05
C ALA A 356 4.97 0.30 -0.94
N ALA A 357 6.00 0.91 -0.34
CA ALA A 357 6.81 0.31 0.71
C ALA A 357 6.01 0.02 1.99
N GLU A 358 5.10 0.94 2.37
CA GLU A 358 4.18 0.81 3.50
C GLU A 358 3.17 -0.32 3.32
N GLN A 359 2.83 -0.66 2.07
CA GLN A 359 2.02 -1.84 1.73
C GLN A 359 2.83 -3.15 1.70
N GLY A 360 4.12 -3.11 2.08
CA GLY A 360 4.98 -4.28 2.09
C GLY A 360 5.66 -4.58 0.74
N ASN A 361 5.53 -3.75 -0.29
CA ASN A 361 6.15 -4.03 -1.59
C ASN A 361 7.69 -3.94 -1.50
N ALA A 362 8.38 -5.07 -1.70
CA ALA A 362 9.83 -5.15 -1.56
C ALA A 362 10.61 -4.20 -2.50
N SER A 363 10.14 -4.00 -3.74
CA SER A 363 10.74 -3.03 -4.67
C SER A 363 10.51 -1.59 -4.22
N GLY A 364 9.32 -1.28 -3.69
CA GLY A 364 9.04 0.02 -3.08
C GLY A 364 9.94 0.30 -1.88
N GLN A 365 10.13 -0.70 -1.01
CA GLN A 365 11.04 -0.64 0.14
C GLN A 365 12.49 -0.43 -0.28
N ASN A 366 12.97 -1.14 -1.30
CA ASN A 366 14.30 -0.89 -1.87
C ASN A 366 14.42 0.54 -2.40
N ASN A 367 13.45 1.00 -3.20
CA ASN A 367 13.55 2.29 -3.88
C ASN A 367 13.46 3.49 -2.92
N ILE A 368 12.60 3.42 -1.89
CA ILE A 368 12.59 4.46 -0.85
C ILE A 368 13.84 4.40 0.02
N GLY A 369 14.38 3.19 0.27
CA GLY A 369 15.66 3.01 0.95
C GLY A 369 16.80 3.70 0.19
N TYR A 370 16.85 3.49 -1.12
CA TYR A 370 17.81 4.16 -2.00
C TYR A 370 17.63 5.68 -2.03
N ALA A 371 16.40 6.16 -2.12
CA ALA A 371 16.10 7.59 -2.05
C ALA A 371 16.64 8.23 -0.76
N TYR A 372 16.49 7.57 0.40
CA TYR A 372 17.08 8.00 1.66
C TYR A 372 18.61 7.90 1.69
N GLU A 373 19.20 6.89 1.05
CA GLU A 373 20.65 6.70 1.01
C GLU A 373 21.35 7.82 0.23
N ILE A 374 20.81 8.21 -0.92
CA ILE A 374 21.41 9.24 -1.78
C ILE A 374 20.85 10.65 -1.51
N GLY A 375 19.76 10.77 -0.75
CA GLY A 375 19.11 12.04 -0.45
C GLY A 375 18.27 12.61 -1.61
N ARG A 376 17.67 11.74 -2.42
CA ARG A 376 16.95 12.11 -3.65
C ARG A 376 15.43 12.10 -3.42
N GLY A 377 14.79 13.25 -3.49
CA GLY A 377 13.38 13.44 -3.12
C GLY A 377 13.04 13.29 -1.63
N VAL A 378 14.03 12.96 -0.79
CA VAL A 378 13.94 12.93 0.68
C VAL A 378 15.27 13.36 1.28
N PRO A 379 15.30 13.98 2.47
CA PRO A 379 16.55 14.25 3.16
C PRO A 379 17.35 12.97 3.37
N ARG A 380 18.66 13.03 3.12
CA ARG A 380 19.54 11.87 3.26
C ARG A 380 19.54 11.35 4.69
N ASP A 381 19.24 10.07 4.86
CA ASP A 381 19.17 9.39 6.16
C ASP A 381 19.52 7.90 6.01
N TYR A 382 20.74 7.54 6.40
CA TYR A 382 21.21 6.16 6.29
C TYR A 382 20.50 5.19 7.25
N ALA A 383 19.98 5.67 8.38
CA ALA A 383 19.24 4.82 9.31
C ALA A 383 17.88 4.42 8.71
N GLN A 384 17.20 5.37 8.07
CA GLN A 384 15.98 5.09 7.30
C GLN A 384 16.26 4.18 6.11
N ALA A 385 17.33 4.43 5.35
CA ALA A 385 17.73 3.57 4.24
C ALA A 385 17.91 2.12 4.69
N LEU A 386 18.69 1.90 5.76
CA LEU A 386 18.94 0.58 6.33
C LEU A 386 17.65 -0.09 6.84
N ALA A 387 16.76 0.66 7.49
CA ALA A 387 15.48 0.13 7.97
C ALA A 387 14.61 -0.38 6.81
N TRP A 388 14.54 0.37 5.70
CA TRP A 388 13.79 -0.03 4.52
C TRP A 388 14.45 -1.20 3.77
N TYR A 389 15.77 -1.19 3.61
CA TYR A 389 16.49 -2.30 3.01
C TYR A 389 16.31 -3.59 3.80
N ARG A 390 16.35 -3.57 5.14
CA ARG A 390 16.09 -4.75 5.96
C ARG A 390 14.71 -5.35 5.73
N LYS A 391 13.67 -4.52 5.56
CA LYS A 391 12.31 -5.00 5.22
C LYS A 391 12.28 -5.66 3.84
N ALA A 392 12.99 -5.10 2.86
CA ALA A 392 13.08 -5.69 1.52
C ALA A 392 13.89 -7.00 1.51
N ILE A 393 14.99 -7.06 2.28
CA ILE A 393 15.84 -8.25 2.45
C ILE A 393 15.07 -9.38 3.12
N ALA A 394 14.20 -9.10 4.10
CA ALA A 394 13.32 -10.10 4.70
C ALA A 394 12.37 -10.77 3.69
N GLN A 395 12.16 -10.12 2.54
CA GLN A 395 11.40 -10.64 1.39
C GLN A 395 12.30 -11.15 0.26
N ASN A 396 13.59 -11.36 0.56
CA ASN A 396 14.62 -11.81 -0.38
C ASN A 396 14.81 -10.90 -1.61
N ASN A 397 14.73 -9.58 -1.41
CA ASN A 397 15.00 -8.62 -2.49
C ASN A 397 16.50 -8.48 -2.76
N SER A 398 16.97 -8.96 -3.91
CA SER A 398 18.40 -8.97 -4.26
C SER A 398 18.99 -7.58 -4.49
N ALA A 399 18.19 -6.60 -4.93
CA ALA A 399 18.64 -5.22 -5.07
C ALA A 399 18.96 -4.58 -3.71
N ALA A 400 18.10 -4.79 -2.71
CA ALA A 400 18.34 -4.30 -1.35
C ALA A 400 19.53 -5.00 -0.67
N GLN A 401 19.74 -6.29 -0.94
CA GLN A 401 20.94 -7.01 -0.49
C GLN A 401 22.21 -6.41 -1.11
N SER A 402 22.20 -6.12 -2.41
CA SER A 402 23.31 -5.45 -3.08
C SER A 402 23.54 -4.04 -2.53
N ALA A 403 22.47 -3.26 -2.30
CA ALA A 403 22.56 -1.92 -1.72
C ALA A 403 23.18 -1.96 -0.31
N LEU A 404 22.79 -2.91 0.53
CA LEU A 404 23.41 -3.12 1.84
C LEU A 404 24.89 -3.48 1.72
N GLY A 405 25.26 -4.31 0.74
CA GLY A 405 26.66 -4.57 0.41
C GLY A 405 27.44 -3.29 0.10
N GLY A 406 26.85 -2.38 -0.69
CA GLY A 406 27.42 -1.06 -0.98
C GLY A 406 27.56 -0.17 0.25
N MET A 407 26.57 -0.17 1.15
CA MET A 407 26.66 0.59 2.40
C MET A 407 27.82 0.12 3.28
N TYR A 408 28.06 -1.20 3.38
CA TYR A 408 29.21 -1.77 4.08
C TYR A 408 30.54 -1.49 3.35
N GLU A 409 30.55 -1.53 2.02
CA GLU A 409 31.75 -1.28 1.22
C GLU A 409 32.26 0.16 1.41
N GLU A 410 31.34 1.11 1.45
CA GLU A 410 31.63 2.54 1.51
C GLU A 410 31.58 3.12 2.93
N GLY A 411 31.02 2.39 3.90
CA GLY A 411 30.83 2.87 5.27
C GLY A 411 29.72 3.93 5.39
N ARG A 412 28.66 3.83 4.58
CA ARG A 412 27.54 4.77 4.60
C ARG A 412 26.59 4.45 5.75
N GLY A 413 26.60 5.28 6.80
CA GLY A 413 25.78 5.10 8.00
C GLY A 413 26.18 3.93 8.90
N MET A 414 27.34 3.33 8.66
CA MET A 414 27.92 2.26 9.47
C MET A 414 29.44 2.18 9.22
N PRO A 415 30.23 1.56 10.12
CA PRO A 415 31.63 1.32 9.86
C PRO A 415 31.83 0.46 8.60
N LYS A 416 32.83 0.83 7.79
CA LYS A 416 33.21 0.08 6.60
C LYS A 416 33.57 -1.36 6.96
N ASN A 417 33.02 -2.33 6.25
CA ASN A 417 33.29 -3.75 6.44
C ASN A 417 33.23 -4.49 5.09
N LEU A 418 34.40 -4.73 4.49
CA LEU A 418 34.46 -5.39 3.19
C LEU A 418 34.05 -6.86 3.24
N TYR A 419 34.22 -7.54 4.38
CA TYR A 419 33.77 -8.93 4.53
C TYR A 419 32.25 -9.04 4.46
N GLU A 420 31.52 -8.17 5.18
CA GLU A 420 30.06 -8.11 5.09
C GLU A 420 29.60 -7.63 3.71
N ALA A 421 30.31 -6.70 3.08
CA ALA A 421 30.01 -6.27 1.71
C ALA A 421 30.07 -7.44 0.72
N VAL A 422 31.16 -8.20 0.73
CA VAL A 422 31.35 -9.41 -0.07
C VAL A 422 30.24 -10.43 0.21
N ARG A 423 29.94 -10.68 1.48
CA ARG A 423 28.89 -11.62 1.87
C ARG A 423 27.53 -11.23 1.28
N TRP A 424 27.12 -9.97 1.40
CA TRP A 424 25.84 -9.50 0.86
C TRP A 424 25.82 -9.49 -0.67
N TYR A 425 26.91 -9.10 -1.32
CA TYR A 425 27.03 -9.22 -2.77
C TYR A 425 26.96 -10.69 -3.24
N SER A 426 27.57 -11.64 -2.53
CA SER A 426 27.47 -13.07 -2.83
C SER A 426 26.04 -13.60 -2.74
N ILE A 427 25.29 -13.20 -1.70
CA ILE A 427 23.87 -13.57 -1.54
C ILE A 427 23.02 -13.02 -2.69
N ALA A 428 23.23 -11.76 -3.07
CA ALA A 428 22.51 -11.13 -4.18
C ALA A 428 22.91 -11.73 -5.55
N SER A 429 24.19 -12.02 -5.75
CA SER A 429 24.73 -12.65 -6.95
C SER A 429 24.16 -14.06 -7.14
N ALA A 430 24.01 -14.86 -6.07
CA ALA A 430 23.36 -16.17 -6.13
C ALA A 430 21.90 -16.10 -6.61
N GLN A 431 21.26 -14.92 -6.51
CA GLN A 431 19.93 -14.63 -7.03
C GLN A 431 19.94 -13.93 -8.40
N ASN A 432 21.06 -14.03 -9.13
CA ASN A 432 21.22 -13.45 -10.45
C ASN A 432 21.21 -11.92 -10.52
N ASN A 433 21.56 -11.22 -9.43
CA ASN A 433 21.63 -9.76 -9.42
C ASN A 433 22.87 -9.25 -10.20
N PRO A 434 22.72 -8.53 -11.33
CA PRO A 434 23.86 -8.13 -12.17
C PRO A 434 24.78 -7.12 -11.49
N GLU A 435 24.23 -6.19 -10.70
CA GLU A 435 24.99 -5.19 -9.96
C GLU A 435 25.89 -5.86 -8.90
N ALA A 436 25.37 -6.83 -8.15
CA ALA A 436 26.14 -7.60 -7.18
C ALA A 436 27.24 -8.45 -7.84
N MET A 437 26.94 -9.09 -8.97
CA MET A 437 27.94 -9.81 -9.76
C MET A 437 29.06 -8.89 -10.22
N ARG A 438 28.72 -7.72 -10.78
CA ARG A 438 29.68 -6.71 -11.18
C ARG A 438 30.54 -6.26 -10.00
N LYS A 439 29.93 -6.01 -8.84
CA LYS A 439 30.64 -5.61 -7.62
C LYS A 439 31.62 -6.69 -7.15
N LEU A 440 31.23 -7.97 -7.16
CA LEU A 440 32.15 -9.08 -6.86
C LEU A 440 33.30 -9.13 -7.88
N GLY A 441 33.01 -8.96 -9.17
CA GLY A 441 34.04 -8.91 -10.21
C GLY A 441 35.10 -7.84 -9.92
N MET A 442 34.66 -6.63 -9.53
CA MET A 442 35.56 -5.54 -9.14
C MET A 442 36.36 -5.85 -7.87
N LEU A 443 35.77 -6.52 -6.88
CA LEU A 443 36.46 -6.87 -5.63
C LEU A 443 37.52 -7.96 -5.84
N TYR A 444 37.24 -8.98 -6.67
CA TYR A 444 38.21 -10.01 -7.08
C TYR A 444 39.34 -9.42 -7.94
N GLU A 445 39.02 -8.50 -8.86
CA GLU A 445 40.02 -7.83 -9.68
C GLU A 445 40.99 -6.99 -8.85
N ALA A 446 40.45 -6.27 -7.86
CA ALA A 446 41.22 -5.38 -7.00
C ALA A 446 41.87 -6.07 -5.79
N GLY A 447 41.48 -7.31 -5.46
CA GLY A 447 41.91 -7.99 -4.22
C GLY A 447 41.42 -7.28 -2.95
N ARG A 448 40.20 -6.73 -2.96
CA ARG A 448 39.63 -5.94 -1.85
C ARG A 448 38.59 -6.76 -1.08
N GLY A 449 38.92 -7.15 0.15
CA GLY A 449 38.04 -8.01 0.96
C GLY A 449 37.97 -9.47 0.49
N LEU A 450 38.67 -9.77 -0.60
CA LEU A 450 38.86 -11.07 -1.24
C LEU A 450 40.31 -11.14 -1.71
N GLU A 451 40.84 -12.36 -1.83
CA GLU A 451 42.10 -12.56 -2.55
C GLU A 451 41.93 -12.18 -4.03
N LYS A 452 42.96 -11.59 -4.62
CA LYS A 452 42.92 -11.19 -6.02
C LYS A 452 42.84 -12.43 -6.91
N ASP A 453 41.75 -12.57 -7.66
CA ASP A 453 41.52 -13.70 -8.56
C ASP A 453 41.01 -13.20 -9.91
N PRO A 454 41.89 -13.09 -10.93
CA PRO A 454 41.53 -12.63 -12.26
C PRO A 454 40.50 -13.54 -12.96
N THR A 455 40.50 -14.84 -12.65
CA THR A 455 39.57 -15.81 -13.25
C THR A 455 38.16 -15.59 -12.70
N GLN A 456 38.03 -15.46 -11.38
CA GLN A 456 36.73 -15.16 -10.74
C GLN A 456 36.22 -13.78 -11.16
N ALA A 457 37.10 -12.79 -11.24
CA ALA A 457 36.73 -11.47 -11.74
C ALA A 457 36.12 -11.53 -13.15
N PHE A 458 36.80 -12.22 -14.08
CA PHE A 458 36.32 -12.40 -15.44
C PHE A 458 34.98 -13.15 -15.50
N GLN A 459 34.80 -14.21 -14.72
CA GLN A 459 33.55 -14.97 -14.65
C GLN A 459 32.39 -14.07 -14.18
N HIS A 460 32.58 -13.33 -13.10
CA HIS A 460 31.57 -12.41 -12.57
C HIS A 460 31.20 -11.30 -13.57
N PHE A 461 32.18 -10.69 -14.24
CA PHE A 461 31.90 -9.70 -15.29
C PHE A 461 31.15 -10.30 -16.47
N THR A 462 31.52 -11.51 -16.90
CA THR A 462 30.84 -12.22 -18.00
C THR A 462 29.37 -12.44 -17.67
N VAL A 463 29.09 -13.04 -16.51
CA VAL A 463 27.73 -13.38 -16.07
C VAL A 463 26.87 -12.11 -15.86
N ALA A 464 27.46 -11.02 -15.36
CA ALA A 464 26.79 -9.72 -15.23
C ALA A 464 26.48 -9.09 -16.60
N ALA A 465 27.44 -9.10 -17.53
CA ALA A 465 27.29 -8.54 -18.87
C ALA A 465 26.24 -9.30 -19.70
N GLU A 466 26.16 -10.63 -19.58
CA GLU A 466 25.12 -11.45 -20.21
C GLU A 466 23.71 -11.09 -19.71
N ARG A 467 23.60 -10.51 -18.52
CA ARG A 467 22.35 -10.02 -17.93
C ARG A 467 22.10 -8.53 -18.18
N GLY A 468 22.88 -7.92 -19.08
CA GLY A 468 22.68 -6.54 -19.52
C GLY A 468 23.34 -5.49 -18.62
N ASP A 469 24.25 -5.86 -17.72
CA ASP A 469 25.03 -4.86 -16.98
C ASP A 469 26.01 -4.15 -17.93
N ALA A 470 25.71 -2.89 -18.23
CA ALA A 470 26.48 -2.10 -19.19
C ALA A 470 27.93 -1.86 -18.74
N ILE A 471 28.17 -1.72 -17.43
CA ILE A 471 29.52 -1.47 -16.89
C ILE A 471 30.38 -2.74 -17.04
N ALA A 472 29.80 -3.92 -16.79
CA ALA A 472 30.44 -5.20 -17.00
C ALA A 472 30.71 -5.46 -18.49
N VAL A 473 29.77 -5.12 -19.39
CA VAL A 473 30.01 -5.16 -20.85
C VAL A 473 31.22 -4.31 -21.23
N GLN A 474 31.28 -3.05 -20.75
CA GLN A 474 32.41 -2.16 -21.00
C GLN A 474 33.73 -2.70 -20.43
N ARG A 475 33.69 -3.32 -19.24
CA ARG A 475 34.87 -3.97 -18.65
C ARG A 475 35.37 -5.12 -19.53
N LEU A 476 34.49 -5.98 -20.03
CA LEU A 476 34.84 -7.11 -20.91
C LEU A 476 35.40 -6.66 -22.26
N ILE A 477 34.88 -5.57 -22.83
CA ILE A 477 35.45 -4.97 -24.05
C ILE A 477 36.94 -4.64 -23.82
N ARG A 478 37.26 -3.96 -22.71
CA ARG A 478 38.65 -3.63 -22.36
C ARG A 478 39.50 -4.86 -22.08
N VAL A 479 38.94 -5.88 -21.42
CA VAL A 479 39.63 -7.15 -21.18
C VAL A 479 40.13 -7.75 -22.49
N TYR A 480 39.28 -7.78 -23.52
CA TYR A 480 39.65 -8.31 -24.83
C TYR A 480 40.44 -7.33 -25.71
N GLU A 481 40.37 -6.02 -25.49
CA GLU A 481 41.24 -5.07 -26.21
C GLU A 481 42.69 -5.17 -25.73
N ASN A 482 42.89 -5.36 -24.42
CA ASN A 482 44.21 -5.26 -23.80
C ASN A 482 44.83 -6.61 -23.41
N GLY A 483 44.04 -7.69 -23.38
CA GLY A 483 44.49 -9.00 -22.89
C GLY A 483 44.66 -9.03 -21.36
N GLU A 484 43.57 -8.78 -20.64
CA GLU A 484 43.56 -8.73 -19.17
C GLU A 484 42.80 -9.93 -18.56
N LEU A 485 42.80 -10.04 -17.23
CA LEU A 485 42.03 -11.05 -16.48
C LEU A 485 42.20 -12.51 -16.98
N GLY A 486 43.42 -12.85 -17.41
CA GLY A 486 43.75 -14.19 -17.93
C GLY A 486 43.22 -14.47 -19.35
N GLN A 487 42.70 -13.46 -20.05
CA GLN A 487 42.27 -13.56 -21.45
C GLN A 487 43.31 -12.96 -22.39
N ALA A 488 43.45 -13.54 -23.58
CA ALA A 488 44.24 -12.95 -24.65
C ALA A 488 43.48 -11.80 -25.32
N ALA A 489 44.22 -10.83 -25.86
CA ALA A 489 43.61 -9.76 -26.64
C ALA A 489 42.92 -10.33 -27.91
N SER A 490 41.68 -9.92 -28.15
CA SER A 490 40.85 -10.34 -29.28
C SER A 490 39.91 -9.22 -29.72
N LYS A 491 40.19 -8.63 -30.90
CA LYS A 491 39.33 -7.60 -31.50
C LYS A 491 37.92 -8.12 -31.81
N GLU A 492 37.81 -9.36 -32.27
CA GLU A 492 36.54 -10.01 -32.59
C GLU A 492 35.63 -10.14 -31.36
N LEU A 493 36.19 -10.60 -30.23
CA LEU A 493 35.42 -10.74 -28.99
C LEU A 493 35.05 -9.38 -28.40
N ALA A 494 35.93 -8.38 -28.48
CA ALA A 494 35.61 -7.01 -28.10
C ALA A 494 34.43 -6.44 -28.93
N GLU A 495 34.42 -6.66 -30.25
CA GLU A 495 33.33 -6.26 -31.15
C GLU A 495 32.02 -6.98 -30.84
N LYS A 496 32.09 -8.29 -30.53
CA LYS A 496 30.92 -9.07 -30.11
C LYS A 496 30.26 -8.47 -28.86
N TRP A 497 31.06 -8.05 -27.87
CA TRP A 497 30.53 -7.40 -26.68
C TRP A 497 30.03 -5.97 -26.93
N ARG A 498 30.65 -5.20 -27.83
CA ARG A 498 30.11 -3.91 -28.29
C ARG A 498 28.74 -4.05 -28.93
N GLY A 499 28.55 -5.08 -29.76
CA GLY A 499 27.25 -5.40 -30.36
C GLY A 499 26.16 -5.68 -29.33
N LYS A 500 26.51 -6.32 -28.20
CA LYS A 500 25.59 -6.50 -27.06
C LYS A 500 25.35 -5.20 -26.29
N GLY A 501 26.35 -4.36 -26.11
CA GLY A 501 26.26 -3.09 -25.39
C GLY A 501 25.33 -2.05 -26.05
N LEU A 502 25.22 -2.06 -27.38
CA LEU A 502 24.34 -1.17 -28.15
C LEU A 502 22.84 -1.55 -28.06
N ALA A 503 22.52 -2.78 -27.63
CA ALA A 503 21.15 -3.25 -27.44
C ALA A 503 20.58 -2.91 -26.04
N CYS A 504 21.40 -2.40 -25.12
CA CYS A 504 20.97 -1.89 -23.82
C CYS A 504 20.94 -0.36 -23.87
N PRO A 505 19.81 0.31 -23.57
CA PRO A 505 19.83 1.77 -23.44
C PRO A 505 20.79 2.13 -22.31
N ALA A 506 21.77 3.00 -22.62
CA ALA A 506 22.70 3.49 -21.62
C ALA A 506 21.91 4.07 -20.43
N PRO A 507 22.27 3.78 -19.17
CA PRO A 507 21.81 4.63 -18.07
C PRO A 507 22.28 6.04 -18.40
N ALA A 508 21.35 7.00 -18.39
CA ALA A 508 21.64 8.41 -18.67
C ALA A 508 22.84 8.82 -17.83
N SER A 509 23.99 9.00 -18.47
CA SER A 509 25.19 9.50 -17.84
C SER A 509 24.88 10.89 -17.30
N ASN A 510 25.12 11.11 -16.01
CA ASN A 510 25.20 12.43 -15.40
C ASN A 510 26.20 13.27 -16.20
N GLY A 511 25.68 14.03 -17.16
CA GLY A 511 26.40 15.08 -17.86
C GLY A 511 26.42 16.31 -16.96
N GLY A 512 27.38 16.36 -16.04
CA GLY A 512 27.86 17.64 -15.52
C GLY A 512 28.60 18.33 -16.65
N ALA A 513 27.96 19.34 -17.24
CA ALA A 513 28.64 20.32 -18.06
C ALA A 513 29.38 21.29 -17.12
N GLN A 514 30.71 21.17 -17.06
CA GLN A 514 31.69 22.25 -17.24
C GLN A 514 33.10 21.68 -17.16
#